data_AF-A0A9D6NW29-F1
#
_entry.id   AF-A0A9D6NW29-F1
#
_cell.length_a   1.000
_cell.length_b   1.000
_cell.length_c   1.000
_cell.angle_alpha   90.00
_cell.angle_beta   90.00
_cell.angle_gamma   90.00
#
_symmetry.space_group_name_H-M   'P 1'
#
loop_
_entity.id
_entity.type
_entity.pdbx_description
1 polymer ?
#
loop_
_entity_poly.entity_id
_entity_poly.type
_entity_poly.pdbx_seq_one_letter_code
_entity_poly.pdbx_strand_id
1 'polypeptide(L)'
;MIIRDYINLTKPRIIFLLLLTALAAMLVAARGPLSPALVLWTMFGGALAAGSANAINCYLDRDVDAIMSRTRRRPLPAGRVGPRQALVFGLVLGALSFVVLAQWVNLLSASLALAGILFYVFIYTMWLKRATAQNIVIGGAAGAVPPLVGWAAVTDRLDLTALLLFGIIFLWTPPHF
;
A
#
# COMPACT_ATOMS: atom_id res chain seq x y z
N MET A 1 20.25 -10.70 -9.94
CA MET A 1 20.88 -9.73 -9.01
C MET A 1 19.90 -9.46 -7.89
N ILE A 2 20.28 -9.76 -6.64
CA ILE A 2 19.41 -9.84 -5.44
C ILE A 2 18.49 -8.61 -5.27
N ILE A 3 18.96 -7.41 -5.61
CA ILE A 3 18.19 -6.16 -5.52
C ILE A 3 16.89 -6.24 -6.34
N ARG A 4 16.94 -6.82 -7.54
CA ARG A 4 15.77 -6.97 -8.42
C ARG A 4 14.70 -7.86 -7.78
N ASP A 5 15.12 -8.88 -7.03
CA ASP A 5 14.20 -9.77 -6.33
C ASP A 5 13.48 -9.04 -5.18
N TYR A 6 14.17 -8.18 -4.42
CA TYR A 6 13.52 -7.35 -3.40
C TYR A 6 12.57 -6.30 -4.00
N ILE A 7 12.95 -5.65 -5.10
CA ILE A 7 12.06 -4.73 -5.82
C ILE A 7 10.81 -5.47 -6.33
N ASN A 8 10.96 -6.71 -6.79
CA ASN A 8 9.80 -7.49 -7.23
C ASN A 8 8.81 -7.79 -6.09
N LEU A 9 9.28 -7.90 -4.84
CA LEU A 9 8.41 -8.10 -3.68
C LEU A 9 7.51 -6.88 -3.42
N THR A 10 7.93 -5.67 -3.77
CA THR A 10 7.15 -4.45 -3.53
C THR A 10 6.06 -4.21 -4.59
N LYS A 11 6.12 -4.91 -5.73
CA LYS A 11 5.17 -4.79 -6.87
C LYS A 11 5.05 -3.33 -7.37
N PRO A 12 6.11 -2.77 -8.00
CA PRO A 12 6.20 -1.34 -8.34
C PRO A 12 5.07 -0.81 -9.24
N ARG A 13 4.49 -1.66 -10.09
CA ARG A 13 3.33 -1.27 -10.92
C ARG A 13 2.10 -0.94 -10.08
N ILE A 14 1.86 -1.69 -9.00
CA ILE A 14 0.74 -1.43 -8.09
C ILE A 14 1.02 -0.16 -7.30
N ILE A 15 2.25 0.00 -6.79
CA ILE A 15 2.68 1.20 -6.07
C ILE A 15 2.43 2.45 -6.92
N PHE A 16 2.83 2.44 -8.19
CA PHE A 16 2.63 3.58 -9.08
C PHE A 16 1.15 4.02 -9.17
N LEU A 17 0.23 3.07 -9.32
CA LEU A 17 -1.20 3.36 -9.38
C LEU A 17 -1.73 3.95 -8.05
N LEU A 18 -1.29 3.42 -6.91
CA LEU A 18 -1.65 3.92 -5.58
C LEU A 18 -1.09 5.34 -5.33
N LEU A 19 0.14 5.61 -5.78
CA LEU A 19 0.74 6.93 -5.65
C LEU A 19 0.06 7.96 -6.54
N LEU A 20 -0.39 7.55 -7.74
CA LEU A 20 -1.14 8.42 -8.64
C LEU A 20 -2.45 8.91 -8.00
N THR A 21 -3.19 8.01 -7.34
CA THR A 21 -4.45 8.38 -6.67
C THR A 21 -4.21 9.27 -5.44
N ALA A 22 -3.14 9.02 -4.69
CA ALA A 22 -2.71 9.91 -3.61
C ALA A 22 -2.34 11.30 -4.13
N LEU A 23 -1.54 11.40 -5.20
CA LEU A 23 -1.15 12.66 -5.81
C LEU A 23 -2.35 13.45 -6.33
N ALA A 24 -3.30 12.77 -7.00
CA ALA A 24 -4.54 13.39 -7.44
C ALA A 24 -5.32 13.99 -6.27
N ALA A 25 -5.44 13.26 -5.15
CA ALA A 25 -6.07 13.78 -3.95
C ALA A 25 -5.32 14.99 -3.36
N MET A 26 -3.99 14.98 -3.34
CA MET A 26 -3.19 16.12 -2.90
C MET A 26 -3.44 17.37 -3.75
N LEU A 27 -3.49 17.23 -5.07
CA LEU A 27 -3.73 18.33 -6.01
C LEU A 27 -5.12 18.95 -5.81
N VAL A 28 -6.14 18.11 -5.59
CA VAL A 28 -7.50 18.59 -5.30
C VAL A 28 -7.56 19.28 -3.94
N ALA A 29 -6.89 18.73 -2.93
CA ALA A 29 -6.89 19.26 -1.57
C ALA A 29 -6.15 20.61 -1.44
N ALA A 30 -5.10 20.83 -2.22
CA ALA A 30 -4.20 21.98 -2.09
C ALA A 30 -4.87 23.33 -2.37
N ARG A 31 -5.85 23.37 -3.29
CA ARG A 31 -6.52 24.60 -3.77
C ARG A 31 -5.52 25.74 -4.10
N GLY A 32 -4.32 25.38 -4.55
CA GLY A 32 -3.18 26.29 -4.70
C GLY A 32 -1.86 25.55 -4.96
N PRO A 33 -0.72 26.26 -4.97
CA PRO A 33 0.59 25.66 -5.23
C PRO A 33 0.94 24.63 -4.15
N LEU A 34 1.36 23.44 -4.59
CA LEU A 34 1.72 22.32 -3.73
C LEU A 34 3.23 22.28 -3.52
N SER A 35 3.67 22.21 -2.26
CA SER A 35 5.10 22.14 -1.92
C SER A 35 5.74 20.90 -2.56
N PRO A 36 6.80 21.03 -3.38
CA PRO A 36 7.49 19.88 -3.95
C PRO A 36 8.05 18.93 -2.90
N ALA A 37 8.49 19.47 -1.75
CA ALA A 37 8.96 18.67 -0.63
C ALA A 37 7.84 17.83 -0.02
N LEU A 38 6.64 18.40 0.15
CA LEU A 38 5.48 17.66 0.68
C LEU A 38 5.08 16.52 -0.25
N VAL A 39 5.06 16.78 -1.57
CA VAL A 39 4.80 15.74 -2.58
C VAL A 39 5.85 14.64 -2.49
N LEU A 40 7.14 15.02 -2.48
CA LEU A 40 8.23 14.05 -2.41
C LEU A 40 8.11 13.13 -1.20
N TRP A 41 7.94 13.70 0.00
CA TRP A 41 7.87 12.91 1.24
C TRP A 41 6.59 12.07 1.33
N THR A 42 5.45 12.59 0.85
CA THR A 42 4.20 11.83 0.79
C THR A 42 4.31 10.65 -0.17
N MET A 43 4.87 10.87 -1.37
CA MET A 43 5.05 9.81 -2.35
C MET A 43 6.08 8.78 -1.90
N PHE A 44 7.19 9.22 -1.30
CA PHE A 44 8.22 8.32 -0.78
C PHE A 44 7.68 7.47 0.37
N GLY A 45 7.05 8.08 1.38
CA GLY A 45 6.41 7.38 2.49
C GLY A 45 5.31 6.42 2.02
N GLY A 46 4.46 6.84 1.08
CA GLY A 46 3.43 6.00 0.47
C GLY A 46 4.00 4.80 -0.30
N ALA A 47 5.12 4.99 -1.02
CA ALA A 47 5.80 3.91 -1.74
C ALA A 47 6.34 2.85 -0.77
N LEU A 48 6.93 3.29 0.35
CA LEU A 48 7.40 2.41 1.42
C LEU A 48 6.24 1.64 2.06
N ALA A 49 5.10 2.29 2.34
CA ALA A 49 3.91 1.64 2.89
C ALA A 49 3.36 0.55 1.96
N ALA A 50 3.14 0.90 0.70
CA ALA A 50 2.64 -0.04 -0.29
C ALA A 50 3.64 -1.19 -0.54
N GLY A 51 4.95 -0.89 -0.53
CA GLY A 51 6.00 -1.91 -0.62
C GLY A 51 6.03 -2.86 0.57
N SER A 52 5.84 -2.34 1.79
CA SER A 52 5.70 -3.12 3.02
C SER A 52 4.54 -4.11 2.93
N ALA A 53 3.35 -3.60 2.61
CA ALA A 53 2.12 -4.39 2.48
C ALA A 53 2.28 -5.52 1.45
N ASN A 54 2.89 -5.23 0.29
CA ASN A 54 3.13 -6.22 -0.76
C ASN A 54 4.19 -7.25 -0.38
N ALA A 55 5.29 -6.85 0.27
CA ALA A 55 6.33 -7.77 0.70
C ALA A 55 5.81 -8.76 1.77
N ILE A 56 5.04 -8.26 2.74
CA ILE A 56 4.40 -9.10 3.77
C ILE A 56 3.35 -10.00 3.13
N ASN A 57 2.56 -9.51 2.17
CA ASN A 57 1.62 -10.34 1.42
C ASN A 57 2.32 -11.48 0.68
N CYS A 58 3.43 -11.22 -0.03
CA CYS A 58 4.23 -12.27 -0.67
C CYS A 58 4.80 -13.29 0.34
N TYR A 59 5.15 -12.85 1.56
CA TYR A 59 5.56 -13.75 2.63
C TYR A 59 4.41 -14.66 3.10
N LEU A 60 3.22 -14.11 3.29
CA LEU A 60 2.04 -14.83 3.78
C LEU A 60 1.44 -15.77 2.72
N ASP A 61 1.53 -15.41 1.44
CA ASP A 61 0.99 -16.18 0.32
C ASP A 61 2.00 -17.17 -0.28
N ARG A 62 3.17 -17.38 0.34
CA ARG A 62 4.26 -18.18 -0.21
C ARG A 62 3.89 -19.63 -0.52
N ASP A 63 3.00 -20.21 0.29
CA ASP A 63 2.45 -21.56 0.14
C ASP A 63 1.55 -21.64 -1.11
N VAL A 64 0.64 -20.69 -1.24
CA VAL A 64 -0.28 -20.58 -2.37
C VAL A 64 0.47 -20.26 -3.66
N ASP A 65 1.41 -19.32 -3.60
CA ASP A 65 2.20 -18.90 -4.75
C ASP A 65 3.10 -20.03 -5.29
N ALA A 66 3.53 -20.98 -4.45
CA ALA A 66 4.36 -22.11 -4.88
C ALA A 66 3.63 -23.10 -5.80
N ILE A 67 2.32 -23.27 -5.61
CA ILE A 67 1.51 -24.21 -6.42
C ILE A 67 0.85 -23.55 -7.63
N MET A 68 0.89 -22.22 -7.73
CA MET A 68 0.30 -21.46 -8.83
C MET A 68 1.23 -21.32 -10.04
N SER A 69 0.79 -21.77 -11.22
CA SER A 69 1.56 -21.69 -12.49
C SER A 69 2.10 -20.29 -12.79
N ARG A 70 1.30 -19.26 -12.51
CA ARG A 70 1.61 -17.84 -12.74
C ARG A 70 2.61 -17.26 -11.74
N THR A 71 2.61 -17.71 -10.48
CA THR A 71 3.34 -17.05 -9.38
C THR A 71 4.46 -17.88 -8.77
N ARG A 72 4.58 -19.17 -9.10
CA ARG A 72 5.65 -20.08 -8.66
C ARG A 72 7.08 -19.62 -8.97
N ARG A 73 7.26 -18.71 -9.93
CA ARG A 73 8.58 -18.14 -10.31
C ARG A 73 8.95 -16.87 -9.56
N ARG A 74 8.07 -16.37 -8.68
CA ARG A 74 8.34 -15.19 -7.83
C ARG A 74 9.55 -15.44 -6.91
N PRO A 75 10.17 -14.38 -6.37
CA PRO A 75 11.39 -14.51 -5.59
C PRO A 75 11.29 -15.44 -4.38
N LEU A 76 10.18 -15.40 -3.65
CA LEU A 76 9.98 -16.22 -2.45
C LEU A 76 9.74 -17.71 -2.78
N PRO A 77 8.73 -18.07 -3.61
CA PRO A 77 8.47 -19.47 -3.94
C PRO A 77 9.62 -20.15 -4.68
N ALA A 78 10.40 -19.39 -5.46
CA ALA A 78 11.57 -19.89 -6.16
C ALA A 78 12.84 -19.97 -5.28
N GLY A 79 12.76 -19.64 -3.98
CA GLY A 79 13.88 -19.71 -3.04
C GLY A 79 14.97 -18.66 -3.23
N ARG A 80 14.77 -17.64 -4.08
CA ARG A 80 15.76 -16.58 -4.33
C ARG A 80 15.87 -15.57 -3.18
N VAL A 81 14.82 -15.44 -2.37
CA VAL A 81 14.79 -14.64 -1.14
C VAL A 81 14.25 -15.50 -0.02
N GLY A 82 14.95 -15.52 1.12
CA GLY A 82 14.51 -16.30 2.29
C GLY A 82 13.22 -15.74 2.90
N PRO A 83 12.31 -16.57 3.43
CA PRO A 83 11.05 -16.10 4.02
C PRO A 83 11.27 -15.07 5.15
N ARG A 84 12.22 -15.34 6.06
CA ARG A 84 12.56 -14.42 7.15
C ARG A 84 13.09 -13.08 6.63
N GLN A 85 13.87 -13.09 5.55
CA GLN A 85 14.43 -11.88 4.96
C GLN A 85 13.33 -11.01 4.35
N ALA A 86 12.38 -11.61 3.62
CA ALA A 86 11.25 -10.86 3.06
C ALA A 86 10.32 -10.30 4.13
N LEU A 87 10.07 -11.04 5.22
CA LEU A 87 9.28 -10.54 6.34
C LEU A 87 9.97 -9.34 7.01
N VAL A 88 11.26 -9.47 7.34
CA VAL A 88 12.03 -8.36 7.93
C VAL A 88 12.06 -7.15 6.99
N PHE A 89 12.27 -7.36 5.70
CA PHE A 89 12.23 -6.30 4.70
C PHE A 89 10.88 -5.57 4.70
N GLY A 90 9.77 -6.31 4.66
CA GLY A 90 8.43 -5.74 4.74
C GLY A 90 8.20 -4.92 6.01
N LEU A 91 8.58 -5.45 7.18
CA LEU A 91 8.43 -4.75 8.47
C LEU A 91 9.28 -3.47 8.53
N VAL A 92 10.52 -3.53 8.04
CA VAL A 92 11.41 -2.36 7.97
C VAL A 92 10.83 -1.28 7.06
N LEU A 93 10.31 -1.64 5.88
CA LEU A 93 9.64 -0.69 4.99
C LEU A 93 8.43 -0.03 5.66
N GLY A 94 7.64 -0.78 6.43
CA GLY A 94 6.48 -0.26 7.15
C GLY A 94 6.87 0.72 8.25
N ALA A 95 7.87 0.36 9.06
CA ALA A 95 8.41 1.24 10.09
C ALA A 95 9.01 2.52 9.51
N LEU A 96 9.81 2.41 8.45
CA LEU A 96 10.38 3.56 7.74
C LEU A 96 9.29 4.44 7.13
N SER A 97 8.26 3.85 6.52
CA SER A 97 7.12 4.59 5.98
C SER A 97 6.45 5.45 7.06
N PHE A 98 6.17 4.86 8.22
CA PHE A 98 5.53 5.57 9.33
C PHE A 98 6.40 6.72 9.82
N VAL A 99 7.70 6.47 10.08
CA VAL A 99 8.64 7.51 10.52
C VAL A 99 8.73 8.63 9.48
N VAL A 100 8.80 8.28 8.19
CA VAL A 100 8.89 9.27 7.11
C VAL A 100 7.65 10.16 7.07
N LEU A 101 6.46 9.57 7.08
CA LEU A 101 5.22 10.32 7.01
C LEU A 101 5.01 11.15 8.28
N ALA A 102 5.28 10.59 9.46
CA ALA A 102 5.08 11.30 10.72
C ALA A 102 6.00 12.52 10.86
N GLN A 103 7.26 12.41 10.38
CA GLN A 103 8.26 13.46 10.54
C GLN A 103 8.20 14.55 9.47
N TRP A 104 7.94 14.18 8.20
CA TRP A 104 8.03 15.11 7.07
C TRP A 104 6.68 15.42 6.40
N VAL A 105 5.59 14.80 6.85
CA VAL A 105 4.24 15.05 6.33
C VAL A 105 3.30 15.44 7.48
N ASN A 106 2.77 14.46 8.22
CA ASN A 106 2.05 14.60 9.47
C ASN A 106 1.69 13.23 10.06
N LEU A 107 1.27 13.21 11.32
CA LEU A 107 0.91 11.99 12.04
C LEU A 107 -0.36 11.33 11.47
N LEU A 108 -1.30 12.11 10.94
CA LEU A 108 -2.55 11.58 10.38
C LEU A 108 -2.28 10.72 9.14
N SER A 109 -1.51 11.23 8.17
CA SER A 109 -1.07 10.50 6.99
C SER A 109 -0.28 9.24 7.34
N ALA A 110 0.60 9.32 8.35
CA ALA A 110 1.36 8.16 8.84
C ALA A 110 0.43 7.08 9.42
N SER A 111 -0.54 7.50 10.24
CA SER A 111 -1.52 6.61 10.88
C SER A 111 -2.44 5.95 9.84
N LEU A 112 -2.89 6.70 8.83
CA LEU A 112 -3.69 6.17 7.73
C LEU A 112 -2.91 5.16 6.89
N ALA A 113 -1.66 5.45 6.55
CA ALA A 113 -0.80 4.52 5.82
C ALA A 113 -0.57 3.23 6.62
N LEU A 114 -0.30 3.34 7.92
CA LEU A 114 -0.17 2.19 8.82
C LEU A 114 -1.47 1.39 8.90
N ALA A 115 -2.61 2.04 9.07
CA ALA A 115 -3.91 1.39 9.07
C ALA A 115 -4.16 0.63 7.76
N GLY A 116 -3.79 1.22 6.62
CA GLY A 116 -3.85 0.55 5.31
C GLY A 116 -2.98 -0.71 5.23
N ILE A 117 -1.74 -0.66 5.75
CA ILE A 117 -0.85 -1.83 5.83
C ILE A 117 -1.50 -2.92 6.71
N LEU A 118 -1.94 -2.57 7.91
CA LEU A 118 -2.52 -3.52 8.87
C LEU A 118 -3.81 -4.14 8.32
N PHE A 119 -4.67 -3.34 7.69
CA PHE A 119 -5.87 -3.84 7.04
C PHE A 119 -5.53 -4.81 5.90
N TYR A 120 -4.58 -4.45 5.04
CA TYR A 120 -4.16 -5.32 3.93
C TYR A 120 -3.57 -6.65 4.40
N VAL A 121 -2.80 -6.62 5.49
CA VAL A 121 -2.13 -7.81 6.03
C VAL A 121 -3.13 -8.68 6.80
N PHE A 122 -3.78 -8.14 7.84
CA PHE A 122 -4.60 -8.94 8.75
C PHE A 122 -5.99 -9.22 8.19
N ILE A 123 -6.68 -8.18 7.72
CA ILE A 123 -8.07 -8.31 7.27
C ILE A 123 -8.11 -8.94 5.89
N TYR A 124 -7.38 -8.39 4.91
CA TYR A 124 -7.40 -8.94 3.57
C TYR A 124 -6.60 -10.24 3.43
N THR A 125 -5.29 -10.22 3.67
CA THR A 125 -4.41 -11.34 3.31
C THR A 125 -4.59 -12.56 4.21
N MET A 126 -4.59 -12.38 5.54
CA MET A 126 -4.69 -13.50 6.48
C MET A 126 -6.11 -14.04 6.60
N TRP A 127 -7.11 -13.16 6.66
CA TRP A 127 -8.49 -13.55 6.95
C TRP A 127 -9.35 -13.70 5.69
N LEU A 128 -9.74 -12.59 5.06
CA LEU A 128 -10.77 -12.60 4.02
C LEU A 128 -10.39 -13.45 2.81
N LYS A 129 -9.15 -13.33 2.34
CA LYS A 129 -8.67 -14.06 1.17
C LYS A 129 -8.78 -15.57 1.32
N ARG A 130 -8.67 -16.09 2.55
CA ARG A 130 -8.78 -17.53 2.86
C ARG A 130 -10.21 -17.94 3.27
N ALA A 131 -11.08 -16.99 3.58
CA ALA A 131 -12.40 -17.26 4.19
C ALA A 131 -13.60 -17.01 3.27
N THR A 132 -13.51 -16.11 2.28
CA THR A 132 -14.70 -15.71 1.49
C THR A 132 -14.36 -15.21 0.10
N ALA A 133 -15.28 -15.41 -0.86
CA ALA A 133 -15.19 -14.83 -2.20
C ALA A 133 -15.38 -13.29 -2.20
N GLN A 134 -15.98 -12.73 -1.14
CA GLN A 134 -16.18 -11.29 -0.94
C GLN A 134 -14.88 -10.54 -0.57
N ASN A 135 -13.73 -11.23 -0.57
CA ASN A 135 -12.43 -10.64 -0.27
C ASN A 135 -12.04 -9.50 -1.22
N ILE A 136 -12.55 -9.52 -2.46
CA ILE A 136 -12.27 -8.48 -3.45
C ILE A 136 -12.95 -7.16 -3.05
N VAL A 137 -14.21 -7.23 -2.63
CA VAL A 137 -15.00 -6.05 -2.25
C VAL A 137 -14.43 -5.43 -0.98
N ILE A 138 -14.31 -6.23 0.08
CA ILE A 138 -13.86 -5.71 1.38
C ILE A 138 -12.36 -5.42 1.37
N GLY A 139 -11.56 -6.25 0.70
CA GLY A 139 -10.12 -6.07 0.56
C GLY A 139 -9.72 -4.86 -0.27
N GLY A 140 -10.58 -4.41 -1.19
CA GLY A 140 -10.41 -3.18 -1.96
C GLY A 140 -10.25 -1.93 -1.07
N ALA A 141 -10.72 -1.97 0.19
CA ALA A 141 -10.58 -0.87 1.13
C ALA A 141 -9.12 -0.48 1.37
N ALA A 142 -8.19 -1.44 1.47
CA ALA A 142 -6.77 -1.14 1.60
C ALA A 142 -6.21 -0.38 0.39
N GLY A 143 -6.65 -0.74 -0.82
CA GLY A 143 -6.25 -0.08 -2.06
C GLY A 143 -6.84 1.33 -2.21
N ALA A 144 -7.90 1.64 -1.48
CA ALA A 144 -8.57 2.94 -1.48
C ALA A 144 -8.02 3.94 -0.44
N VAL A 145 -7.13 3.51 0.47
CA VAL A 145 -6.48 4.36 1.47
C VAL A 145 -5.58 5.49 0.90
N PRO A 146 -4.84 5.33 -0.22
CA PRO A 146 -3.89 6.36 -0.67
C PRO A 146 -4.50 7.76 -0.92
N PRO A 147 -5.71 7.90 -1.51
CA PRO A 147 -6.42 9.19 -1.53
C PRO A 147 -6.58 9.85 -0.16
N LEU A 148 -6.89 9.09 0.90
CA LEU A 148 -7.00 9.63 2.25
C LEU A 148 -5.64 10.12 2.77
N VAL A 149 -4.57 9.35 2.51
CA VAL A 149 -3.21 9.74 2.88
C VAL A 149 -2.78 11.02 2.17
N GLY A 150 -3.07 11.13 0.87
CA GLY A 150 -2.78 12.32 0.06
C GLY A 150 -3.60 13.53 0.51
N TRP A 151 -4.88 13.35 0.81
CA TRP A 151 -5.72 14.44 1.34
C TRP A 151 -5.23 14.94 2.70
N ALA A 152 -4.98 14.00 3.63
CA ALA A 152 -4.46 14.30 4.96
C ALA A 152 -3.07 14.94 4.90
N ALA A 153 -2.24 14.58 3.92
CA ALA A 153 -0.91 15.15 3.78
C ALA A 153 -0.95 16.67 3.57
N VAL A 154 -1.99 17.16 2.90
CA VAL A 154 -2.16 18.57 2.56
C VAL A 154 -2.97 19.33 3.61
N THR A 155 -3.99 18.70 4.18
CA THR A 155 -5.01 19.38 5.00
C THR A 155 -4.94 19.06 6.48
N ASP A 156 -4.17 18.04 6.84
CA ASP A 156 -4.04 17.43 8.18
C ASP A 156 -5.39 17.11 8.84
N ARG A 157 -6.39 16.80 8.02
CA ARG A 157 -7.74 16.42 8.43
C ARG A 157 -8.37 15.49 7.40
N LEU A 158 -9.49 14.87 7.76
CA LEU A 158 -10.36 14.19 6.81
C LEU A 158 -11.71 14.88 6.79
N ASP A 159 -12.15 15.27 5.60
CA ASP A 159 -13.49 15.79 5.38
C ASP A 159 -14.27 14.89 4.41
N LEU A 160 -15.49 15.32 4.09
CA LEU A 160 -16.36 14.57 3.19
C LEU A 160 -15.72 14.34 1.82
N THR A 161 -14.96 15.30 1.28
CA THR A 161 -14.32 15.14 -0.02
C THR A 161 -13.26 14.05 0.02
N ALA A 162 -12.46 13.97 1.09
CA ALA A 162 -11.51 12.88 1.29
C ALA A 162 -12.21 11.51 1.29
N LEU A 163 -13.31 11.39 2.04
CA LEU A 163 -14.09 10.15 2.14
C LEU A 163 -14.77 9.77 0.82
N LEU A 164 -15.22 10.75 0.03
CA LEU A 164 -15.78 10.52 -1.30
C LEU A 164 -14.71 10.01 -2.27
N LEU A 165 -13.50 10.57 -2.26
CA LEU A 165 -12.39 10.07 -3.09
C LEU A 165 -12.02 8.63 -2.72
N PHE A 166 -11.96 8.32 -1.42
CA PHE A 166 -11.82 6.94 -0.95
C PHE A 166 -12.95 6.05 -1.49
N GLY A 167 -14.21 6.48 -1.35
CA GLY A 167 -15.38 5.75 -1.80
C GLY A 167 -15.37 5.46 -3.30
N ILE A 168 -14.94 6.42 -4.12
CA ILE A 168 -14.80 6.24 -5.57
C ILE A 168 -13.79 5.13 -5.88
N ILE A 169 -12.58 5.18 -5.29
CA ILE A 169 -11.56 4.14 -5.54
C ILE A 169 -12.02 2.78 -4.99
N PHE A 170 -12.68 2.78 -3.83
CA PHE A 170 -13.22 1.57 -3.21
C PHE A 170 -14.27 0.90 -4.09
N LEU A 171 -15.27 1.65 -4.58
CA LEU A 171 -16.35 1.13 -5.43
C LEU A 171 -15.89 0.82 -6.86
N TRP A 172 -14.81 1.45 -7.32
CA TRP A 172 -14.21 1.15 -8.63
C TRP A 172 -13.47 -0.19 -8.65
N THR A 173 -13.01 -0.68 -7.50
CA THR A 173 -12.20 -1.91 -7.44
C THR A 173 -12.99 -3.19 -7.79
N PRO A 174 -14.20 -3.46 -7.24
CA PRO A 174 -14.93 -4.70 -7.51
C PRO A 174 -15.32 -4.97 -8.97
N PRO A 175 -15.79 -3.99 -9.78
CA PRO A 175 -16.19 -4.23 -11.17
C PRO A 175 -15.08 -4.72 -12.11
N HIS A 176 -13.82 -4.65 -11.68
CA HIS A 176 -12.64 -5.02 -12.48
C HIS A 176 -12.14 -6.44 -12.18
N PHE A 177 -12.88 -7.20 -11.36
CA PHE A 177 -12.63 -8.61 -11.02
C PHE A 177 -13.83 -9.48 -11.38
#